data_AF-A0A194VPI1-F1
#
_entry.id   AF-A0A194VPI1-F1
#
_cell.length_a   1.000
_cell.length_b   1.000
_cell.length_c   1.000
_cell.angle_alpha   90.00
_cell.angle_beta   90.00
_cell.angle_gamma   90.00
#
_symmetry.space_group_name_H-M   'P 1'
#
loop_
_entity.id
_entity.type
_entity.pdbx_description
1 polymer ?
#
loop_
_entity_poly.entity_id
_entity_poly.type
_entity_poly.pdbx_seq_one_letter_code
_entity_poly.pdbx_strand_id
1 'polypeptide(L)'
;MKLSLTPKYFRLHVGAAKATRDYQTRCTAGRENAAVPSTTMVSPMMTRPTCLACLRRITRATAASLSPILTQVRGKKTSGRPKDAGVVVRLLKDIKGFGKEGAIFRTERGRMRNMWYPTKKAEYMTTARLQQLGLSKTDIGERDPMYGMQVEMEEEIVEDAVEAVAGLPGAKSTPAHGVEIEHVAPNRALELLTTMVPATIVFERLLKHAPSTIAANNPQAESPAEEETVKVLSPLERRRAKMLEPEQPEKTPEELEAERKAHEEELERERKSEEEEAEKLKEIYGSVTARDIAAFIQEKLLLDPEASRIHVQAEEIKFLGHAAGVDKVEKIGKFEIEIRTHVGKDRVEPLRKTVEIAAA
;
A
#
# COMPACT_ATOMS: atom_id res chain seq x y z
N MET A 1 42.70 -33.50 45.55
CA MET A 1 41.25 -33.64 45.31
C MET A 1 41.00 -33.43 43.82
N LYS A 2 40.81 -34.52 43.06
CA LYS A 2 40.58 -34.51 41.60
C LYS A 2 39.09 -34.80 41.37
N LEU A 3 38.35 -33.81 40.86
CA LEU A 3 36.95 -33.96 40.48
C LEU A 3 36.87 -34.16 38.96
N SER A 4 36.56 -35.40 38.57
CA SER A 4 36.28 -35.82 37.19
C SER A 4 34.80 -35.61 36.88
N LEU A 5 34.48 -34.71 35.95
CA LEU A 5 33.16 -34.53 35.37
C LEU A 5 33.08 -35.23 34.01
N THR A 6 32.21 -36.24 33.92
CA THR A 6 31.81 -36.93 32.68
C THR A 6 30.67 -36.18 31.99
N PRO A 7 30.68 -36.02 30.65
CA PRO A 7 29.50 -35.55 29.93
C PRO A 7 28.57 -36.70 29.55
N LYS A 8 27.28 -36.53 29.88
CA LYS A 8 26.16 -37.40 29.53
C LYS A 8 25.78 -37.21 28.05
N TYR A 9 25.64 -38.34 27.35
CA TYR A 9 25.04 -38.46 26.03
C TYR A 9 23.59 -37.93 26.01
N PHE A 10 23.29 -36.98 25.12
CA PHE A 10 21.92 -36.60 24.76
C PHE A 10 21.63 -37.12 23.35
N ARG A 11 20.81 -38.17 23.30
CA ARG A 11 20.34 -38.86 22.09
C ARG A 11 18.99 -38.24 21.71
N LEU A 12 18.95 -37.34 20.72
CA LEU A 12 17.69 -36.82 20.19
C LEU A 12 17.17 -37.71 19.07
N HIS A 13 15.92 -38.12 19.26
CA HIS A 13 15.16 -39.01 18.41
C HIS A 13 14.71 -38.35 17.11
N VAL A 14 14.78 -39.15 16.06
CA VAL A 14 14.19 -38.97 14.72
C VAL A 14 12.66 -38.96 14.83
N GLY A 15 12.01 -38.00 14.18
CA GLY A 15 10.55 -37.94 14.01
C GLY A 15 10.19 -37.50 12.60
N ALA A 16 10.12 -38.47 11.68
CA ALA A 16 9.63 -38.30 10.32
C ALA A 16 8.11 -38.51 10.27
N ALA A 17 7.37 -37.51 9.81
CA ALA A 17 5.97 -37.65 9.41
C ALA A 17 5.65 -36.62 8.32
N LYS A 18 5.67 -37.02 7.05
CA LYS A 18 5.02 -36.28 5.96
C LYS A 18 3.90 -37.17 5.41
N ALA A 19 2.68 -36.71 5.68
CA ALA A 19 1.44 -37.29 5.19
C ALA A 19 1.32 -37.09 3.67
N THR A 20 1.17 -38.21 2.96
CA THR A 20 0.67 -38.29 1.59
C THR A 20 -0.83 -38.04 1.61
N ARG A 21 -1.31 -37.10 0.79
CA ARG A 21 -2.75 -36.94 0.53
C ARG A 21 -2.99 -37.15 -0.95
N ASP A 22 -3.34 -38.39 -1.25
CA ASP A 22 -3.98 -38.81 -2.48
C ASP A 22 -5.30 -38.07 -2.66
N TYR A 23 -5.51 -37.49 -3.84
CA TYR A 23 -6.86 -37.19 -4.31
C TYR A 23 -7.01 -37.75 -5.73
N GLN A 24 -7.61 -38.94 -5.75
CA GLN A 24 -8.12 -39.63 -6.92
C GLN A 24 -9.23 -38.82 -7.61
N THR A 25 -9.05 -38.66 -8.92
CA THR A 25 -10.01 -39.01 -9.98
C THR A 25 -11.51 -39.05 -9.62
N ARG A 26 -12.27 -38.19 -10.32
CA ARG A 26 -13.66 -38.51 -10.69
C ARG A 26 -13.90 -38.16 -12.16
N CYS A 27 -14.11 -39.20 -12.94
CA CYS A 27 -14.71 -39.19 -14.26
C CYS A 27 -16.20 -38.86 -14.16
N THR A 28 -16.72 -38.04 -15.07
CA THR A 28 -18.08 -38.22 -15.62
C THR A 28 -18.10 -37.83 -17.08
N ALA A 29 -18.68 -38.72 -17.87
CA ALA A 29 -18.86 -38.67 -19.31
C ALA A 29 -19.98 -37.70 -19.75
N GLY A 30 -19.91 -37.29 -21.03
CA GLY A 30 -21.03 -37.39 -21.98
C GLY A 30 -22.06 -36.26 -22.04
N ARG A 31 -22.09 -35.53 -23.17
CA ARG A 31 -23.26 -35.15 -24.00
C ARG A 31 -22.83 -34.11 -25.05
N GLU A 32 -22.83 -34.44 -26.35
CA GLU A 32 -23.96 -34.34 -27.31
C GLU A 32 -24.43 -32.90 -27.63
N ASN A 33 -24.11 -32.49 -28.86
CA ASN A 33 -24.90 -31.71 -29.82
C ASN A 33 -25.95 -30.71 -29.30
N ALA A 34 -25.78 -29.41 -29.58
CA ALA A 34 -26.85 -28.56 -30.13
C ALA A 34 -26.34 -27.18 -30.58
N ALA A 35 -26.62 -26.90 -31.86
CA ALA A 35 -27.12 -25.64 -32.43
C ALA A 35 -26.57 -24.28 -31.96
N VAL A 36 -25.96 -23.59 -32.92
CA VAL A 36 -25.68 -22.15 -32.95
C VAL A 36 -26.99 -21.36 -33.07
N PRO A 37 -27.21 -20.30 -32.27
CA PRO A 37 -28.08 -19.20 -32.66
C PRO A 37 -27.26 -17.95 -32.97
N SER A 38 -27.37 -17.52 -34.23
CA SER A 38 -27.01 -16.18 -34.70
C SER A 38 -27.77 -15.12 -33.89
N THR A 39 -27.06 -14.29 -33.12
CA THR A 39 -27.66 -13.14 -32.44
C THR A 39 -27.27 -11.85 -33.16
N THR A 40 -28.27 -11.30 -33.83
CA THR A 40 -28.32 -10.00 -34.49
C THR A 40 -28.11 -8.84 -33.50
N MET A 41 -27.38 -7.82 -33.96
CA MET A 41 -27.24 -6.54 -33.26
C MET A 41 -28.57 -5.78 -33.23
N VAL A 42 -28.97 -5.29 -32.06
CA VAL A 42 -30.04 -4.29 -31.92
C VAL A 42 -29.48 -3.13 -31.11
N SER A 43 -29.31 -1.98 -31.77
CA SER A 43 -29.06 -0.69 -31.15
C SER A 43 -30.29 -0.22 -30.36
N PRO A 44 -30.15 0.30 -29.13
CA PRO A 44 -31.26 0.94 -28.46
C PRO A 44 -31.52 2.33 -29.06
N MET A 45 -32.62 2.46 -29.80
CA MET A 45 -33.19 3.77 -30.11
C MET A 45 -33.70 4.41 -28.82
N MET A 46 -33.30 5.66 -28.56
CA MET A 46 -33.84 6.46 -27.48
C MET A 46 -35.36 6.65 -27.67
N THR A 47 -36.15 5.97 -26.84
CA THR A 47 -37.58 6.20 -26.71
C THR A 47 -37.85 7.58 -26.12
N ARG A 48 -38.54 8.42 -26.87
CA ARG A 48 -39.06 9.72 -26.42
C ARG A 48 -40.02 9.50 -25.23
N PRO A 49 -39.93 10.29 -24.15
CA PRO A 49 -40.80 10.11 -22.98
C PRO A 49 -42.27 10.33 -23.34
N THR A 50 -43.11 9.35 -23.03
CA THR A 50 -44.51 9.28 -23.47
C THR A 50 -45.50 9.96 -22.54
N CYS A 51 -45.06 10.56 -21.43
CA CYS A 51 -45.97 11.28 -20.53
C CYS A 51 -45.35 12.54 -19.91
N LEU A 52 -46.23 13.50 -19.59
CA LEU A 52 -45.87 14.77 -18.95
C LEU A 52 -45.26 14.57 -17.56
N ALA A 53 -45.52 13.44 -16.89
CA ALA A 53 -44.88 13.10 -15.61
C ALA A 53 -43.39 12.75 -15.76
N CYS A 54 -43.02 12.01 -16.82
CA CYS A 54 -41.61 11.73 -17.14
C CYS A 54 -40.88 13.01 -17.57
N LEU A 55 -41.54 13.88 -18.34
CA LEU A 55 -40.97 15.16 -18.78
C LEU A 55 -40.72 16.11 -17.59
N ARG A 56 -41.68 16.20 -16.64
CA ARG A 56 -41.51 16.98 -15.40
C ARG A 56 -40.43 16.41 -14.48
N ARG A 57 -40.19 15.09 -14.48
CA ARG A 57 -39.13 14.48 -13.68
C ARG A 57 -37.74 14.78 -14.25
N ILE A 58 -37.61 14.88 -15.58
CA ILE A 58 -36.35 15.28 -16.25
C ILE A 58 -36.06 16.77 -16.04
N THR A 59 -37.07 17.64 -16.10
CA THR A 59 -36.85 19.10 -15.95
C THR A 59 -36.71 19.56 -14.49
N ARG A 60 -37.19 18.79 -13.51
CA ARG A 60 -36.91 19.08 -12.09
C ARG A 60 -35.45 18.80 -11.70
N ALA A 61 -34.75 17.93 -12.43
CA ALA A 61 -33.34 17.63 -12.19
C ALA A 61 -32.38 18.73 -12.70
N THR A 62 -32.88 19.75 -13.41
CA THR A 62 -32.06 20.78 -14.05
C THR A 62 -32.13 22.17 -13.42
N ALA A 63 -32.99 22.41 -12.42
CA ALA A 63 -33.27 23.76 -11.91
C ALA A 63 -32.84 24.03 -10.45
N ALA A 64 -32.31 23.04 -9.74
CA ALA A 64 -31.58 23.24 -8.50
C ALA A 64 -30.14 22.78 -8.74
N SER A 65 -29.23 23.73 -8.56
CA SER A 65 -27.77 23.61 -8.44
C SER A 65 -27.18 22.19 -8.29
N LEU A 66 -26.11 21.98 -9.07
CA LEU A 66 -25.02 21.00 -8.90
C LEU A 66 -25.23 19.59 -9.48
N SER A 67 -24.57 19.39 -10.62
CA SER A 67 -23.91 18.15 -11.07
C SER A 67 -24.61 16.83 -10.71
N PRO A 68 -25.37 16.22 -11.62
CA PRO A 68 -25.66 14.81 -11.48
C PRO A 68 -24.33 14.07 -11.56
N ILE A 69 -23.96 13.52 -10.41
CA ILE A 69 -23.03 12.42 -10.19
C ILE A 69 -23.47 11.28 -11.12
N LEU A 70 -23.11 11.41 -12.39
CA LEU A 70 -22.80 10.31 -13.29
C LEU A 70 -21.36 9.90 -12.97
N THR A 71 -21.06 9.58 -11.71
CA THR A 71 -20.05 8.54 -11.47
C THR A 71 -20.67 7.29 -12.03
N GLN A 72 -20.44 7.09 -13.33
CA GLN A 72 -20.45 5.79 -13.93
C GLN A 72 -19.53 4.98 -13.03
N VAL A 73 -20.11 4.19 -12.11
CA VAL A 73 -19.39 3.13 -11.42
C VAL A 73 -18.97 2.24 -12.57
N ARG A 74 -17.77 2.51 -13.08
CA ARG A 74 -17.11 1.76 -14.14
C ARG A 74 -16.91 0.39 -13.53
N GLY A 75 -17.94 -0.44 -13.67
CA GLY A 75 -17.94 -1.80 -13.21
C GLY A 75 -16.66 -2.42 -13.72
N LYS A 76 -15.83 -2.86 -12.79
CA LYS A 76 -14.59 -3.60 -13.04
C LYS A 76 -14.96 -4.94 -13.67
N LYS A 77 -15.38 -4.90 -14.93
CA LYS A 77 -15.67 -6.04 -15.80
C LYS A 77 -14.61 -6.07 -16.90
N THR A 78 -13.37 -6.28 -16.49
CA THR A 78 -12.27 -6.64 -17.42
C THR A 78 -11.74 -8.05 -17.16
N SER A 79 -12.20 -8.74 -16.10
CA SER A 79 -11.79 -10.12 -15.80
C SER A 79 -12.42 -11.18 -16.72
N GLY A 80 -13.42 -10.83 -17.54
CA GLY A 80 -14.13 -11.77 -18.42
C GLY A 80 -13.89 -11.60 -19.92
N ARG A 81 -13.04 -10.66 -20.35
CA ARG A 81 -12.71 -10.54 -21.78
C ARG A 81 -11.74 -11.67 -22.14
N PRO A 82 -11.98 -12.44 -23.22
CA PRO A 82 -11.05 -13.46 -23.66
C PRO A 82 -9.70 -12.78 -23.92
N LYS A 83 -8.71 -13.06 -23.05
CA LYS A 83 -7.35 -12.57 -23.25
C LYS A 83 -6.78 -13.28 -24.46
N ASP A 84 -6.22 -12.53 -25.39
CA ASP A 84 -5.52 -13.11 -26.53
C ASP A 84 -4.39 -14.01 -26.01
N ALA A 85 -4.43 -15.29 -26.38
CA ALA A 85 -3.45 -16.29 -25.92
C ALA A 85 -2.05 -16.11 -26.55
N GLY A 86 -1.82 -15.03 -27.31
CA GLY A 86 -0.55 -14.74 -27.97
C GLY A 86 -0.39 -15.39 -29.35
N VAL A 87 0.84 -15.34 -29.88
CA VAL A 87 1.27 -15.98 -31.13
C VAL A 87 2.38 -16.97 -30.82
N VAL A 88 2.35 -18.11 -31.51
CA VAL A 88 3.38 -19.16 -31.39
C VAL A 88 4.60 -18.74 -32.22
N VAL A 89 5.76 -18.76 -31.58
CA VAL A 89 7.03 -18.36 -32.19
C VAL A 89 8.10 -19.40 -31.88
N ARG A 90 9.09 -19.51 -32.77
CA ARG A 90 10.30 -20.30 -32.56
C ARG A 90 11.49 -19.35 -32.45
N LEU A 91 12.28 -19.48 -31.39
CA LEU A 91 13.48 -18.66 -31.24
C LEU A 91 14.57 -19.08 -32.24
N LEU A 92 15.23 -18.10 -32.87
CA LEU A 92 16.40 -18.31 -33.73
C LEU A 92 17.71 -18.00 -32.99
N LYS A 93 17.62 -17.29 -31.86
CA LYS A 93 18.75 -16.94 -30.98
C LYS A 93 18.31 -17.13 -29.54
N ASP A 94 19.27 -17.35 -28.65
CA ASP A 94 19.04 -17.36 -27.20
C ASP A 94 18.54 -16.00 -26.71
N ILE A 95 17.45 -16.00 -25.94
CA ILE A 95 16.90 -14.78 -25.36
C ILE A 95 16.71 -14.97 -23.86
N LYS A 96 17.40 -14.12 -23.08
CA LYS A 96 17.32 -14.07 -21.61
C LYS A 96 15.87 -13.90 -21.15
N GLY A 97 15.46 -14.76 -20.22
CA GLY A 97 14.12 -14.86 -19.64
C GLY A 97 13.06 -15.47 -20.56
N PHE A 98 13.43 -16.12 -21.68
CA PHE A 98 12.47 -16.79 -22.56
C PHE A 98 12.83 -18.23 -22.91
N GLY A 99 14.08 -18.49 -23.26
CA GLY A 99 14.55 -19.84 -23.61
C GLY A 99 15.71 -19.85 -24.61
N LYS A 100 16.21 -21.07 -24.85
CA LYS A 100 17.23 -21.42 -25.84
C LYS A 100 16.74 -21.22 -27.28
N GLU A 101 17.66 -21.08 -28.21
CA GLU A 101 17.40 -21.17 -29.63
C GLU A 101 16.66 -22.47 -29.98
N GLY A 102 15.72 -22.38 -30.90
CA GLY A 102 14.83 -23.48 -31.26
C GLY A 102 13.62 -23.69 -30.33
N ALA A 103 13.56 -23.05 -29.16
CA ALA A 103 12.41 -23.17 -28.27
C ALA A 103 11.12 -22.60 -28.91
N ILE A 104 10.00 -23.31 -28.73
CA ILE A 104 8.69 -22.96 -29.28
C ILE A 104 7.72 -22.67 -28.14
N PHE A 105 7.21 -21.46 -28.07
CA PHE A 105 6.26 -21.03 -27.04
C PHE A 105 5.36 -19.90 -27.54
N ARG A 106 4.40 -19.48 -26.72
CA ARG A 106 3.49 -18.37 -27.01
C ARG A 106 4.00 -17.05 -26.44
N THR A 107 3.99 -15.99 -27.23
CA THR A 107 4.39 -14.63 -26.85
C THR A 107 3.36 -13.59 -27.29
N GLU A 108 3.41 -12.42 -26.67
CA GLU A 108 2.64 -11.24 -27.04
C GLU A 108 2.93 -10.80 -28.49
N ARG A 109 1.87 -10.47 -29.24
CA ARG A 109 1.95 -10.07 -30.65
C ARG A 109 2.81 -8.82 -30.88
N GLY A 110 2.77 -7.87 -29.94
CA GLY A 110 3.52 -6.62 -30.01
C GLY A 110 5.03 -6.85 -29.95
N ARG A 111 5.50 -7.66 -29.00
CA ARG A 111 6.91 -8.03 -28.84
C ARG A 111 7.46 -8.71 -30.09
N MET A 112 6.71 -9.67 -30.64
CA MET A 112 7.12 -10.37 -31.85
C MET A 112 7.21 -9.44 -33.06
N ARG A 113 6.20 -8.60 -33.30
CA ARG A 113 6.15 -7.70 -34.46
C ARG A 113 7.19 -6.58 -34.42
N ASN A 114 7.37 -5.96 -33.25
CA ASN A 114 8.16 -4.73 -33.14
C ASN A 114 9.63 -5.00 -32.86
N MET A 115 9.97 -6.09 -32.15
CA MET A 115 11.33 -6.34 -31.70
C MET A 115 11.95 -7.58 -32.35
N TRP A 116 11.28 -8.73 -32.29
CA TRP A 116 11.94 -10.00 -32.64
C TRP A 116 11.94 -10.31 -34.13
N TYR A 117 10.86 -10.02 -34.84
CA TYR A 117 10.77 -10.28 -36.27
C TYR A 117 11.74 -9.42 -37.10
N PRO A 118 11.84 -8.09 -36.89
CA PRO A 118 12.78 -7.26 -37.66
C PRO A 118 14.24 -7.62 -37.38
N THR A 119 14.56 -8.03 -36.15
CA THR A 119 15.92 -8.42 -35.74
C THR A 119 16.25 -9.89 -36.00
N LYS A 120 15.31 -10.66 -36.58
CA LYS A 120 15.44 -12.10 -36.82
C LYS A 120 15.84 -12.89 -35.56
N LYS A 121 15.33 -12.48 -34.39
CA LYS A 121 15.51 -13.21 -33.13
C LYS A 121 14.54 -14.38 -32.98
N ALA A 122 13.39 -14.31 -33.67
CA ALA A 122 12.39 -15.36 -33.69
C ALA A 122 11.68 -15.43 -35.04
N GLU A 123 11.11 -16.59 -35.36
CA GLU A 123 10.30 -16.87 -36.55
C GLU A 123 8.86 -17.17 -36.14
N TYR A 124 7.89 -16.74 -36.95
CA TYR A 124 6.48 -17.10 -36.74
C TYR A 124 6.26 -18.58 -37.05
N MET A 125 5.68 -19.33 -36.10
CA MET A 125 5.37 -20.74 -36.32
C MET A 125 3.95 -20.89 -36.87
N THR A 126 3.85 -20.94 -38.19
CA THR A 126 2.62 -21.31 -38.90
C THR A 126 2.41 -22.83 -38.84
N THR A 127 1.19 -23.29 -39.11
CA THR A 127 0.87 -24.73 -39.16
C THR A 127 1.69 -25.46 -40.22
N ALA A 128 1.93 -24.84 -41.38
CA ALA A 128 2.80 -25.37 -42.42
C ALA A 128 4.25 -25.50 -41.93
N ARG A 129 4.75 -24.52 -41.17
CA ARG A 129 6.11 -24.55 -40.64
C ARG A 129 6.30 -25.62 -39.57
N LEU A 130 5.29 -25.84 -38.73
CA LEU A 130 5.27 -26.96 -37.78
C LEU A 130 5.34 -28.31 -38.51
N GLN A 131 4.55 -28.49 -39.58
CA GLN A 131 4.56 -29.71 -40.38
C GLN A 131 5.92 -29.96 -41.08
N GLN A 132 6.55 -28.92 -41.62
CA GLN A 132 7.88 -29.01 -42.23
C GLN A 132 8.95 -29.48 -41.25
N LEU A 133 8.80 -29.13 -39.97
CA LEU A 133 9.73 -29.50 -38.90
C LEU A 133 9.35 -30.84 -38.26
N GLY A 134 8.26 -31.48 -38.68
CA GLY A 134 7.75 -32.70 -38.06
C GLY A 134 7.24 -32.50 -36.63
N LEU A 135 6.93 -31.26 -36.26
CA LEU A 135 6.48 -30.90 -34.91
C LEU A 135 4.96 -30.76 -34.87
N SER A 136 4.38 -31.17 -33.75
CA SER A 136 2.96 -31.14 -33.50
C SER A 136 2.58 -29.97 -32.58
N LYS A 137 1.27 -29.74 -32.40
CA LYS A 137 0.79 -28.66 -31.52
C LYS A 137 1.05 -28.93 -30.03
N THR A 138 1.35 -30.17 -29.65
CA THR A 138 1.68 -30.53 -28.27
C THR A 138 3.11 -30.18 -27.89
N ASP A 139 3.98 -29.94 -28.87
CA ASP A 139 5.38 -29.57 -28.66
C ASP A 139 5.56 -28.05 -28.37
N ILE A 140 4.45 -27.33 -28.22
CA ILE A 140 4.45 -25.91 -27.83
C ILE A 140 4.62 -25.84 -26.31
N GLY A 141 5.84 -25.55 -25.88
CA GLY A 141 6.18 -25.36 -24.47
C GLY A 141 5.70 -24.03 -23.89
N GLU A 142 5.80 -23.91 -22.57
CA GLU A 142 5.67 -22.65 -21.86
C GLU A 142 7.00 -21.87 -21.88
N ARG A 143 6.91 -20.56 -21.68
CA ARG A 143 8.08 -19.67 -21.59
C ARG A 143 8.83 -19.95 -20.30
N ASP A 144 10.16 -20.09 -20.36
CA ASP A 144 11.02 -20.23 -19.17
C ASP A 144 11.51 -18.84 -18.69
N PRO A 145 11.01 -18.31 -17.55
CA PRO A 145 11.42 -17.02 -17.04
C PRO A 145 12.85 -17.01 -16.48
N MET A 146 13.42 -18.17 -16.14
CA MET A 146 14.71 -18.28 -15.46
C MET A 146 15.88 -18.45 -16.43
N TYR A 147 15.60 -18.70 -17.71
CA TYR A 147 16.62 -18.89 -18.73
C TYR A 147 17.58 -17.69 -18.82
N GLY A 148 18.86 -17.89 -18.58
CA GLY A 148 19.90 -16.85 -18.73
C GLY A 148 20.01 -15.83 -17.59
N MET A 149 19.14 -15.86 -16.57
CA MET A 149 19.32 -15.03 -15.36
C MET A 149 20.44 -15.54 -14.45
N GLN A 150 20.75 -16.84 -14.51
CA GLN A 150 21.79 -17.45 -13.66
C GLN A 150 23.19 -17.32 -14.27
N VAL A 151 23.29 -17.24 -15.59
CA VAL A 151 24.57 -17.25 -16.31
C VAL A 151 25.26 -15.89 -16.25
N GLU A 152 24.51 -14.77 -16.23
CA GLU A 152 25.13 -13.44 -16.05
C GLU A 152 25.83 -13.31 -14.68
N MET A 153 25.31 -13.96 -13.64
CA MET A 153 25.93 -13.93 -12.32
C MET A 153 27.23 -14.74 -12.26
N GLU A 154 27.44 -15.69 -13.18
CA GLU A 154 28.67 -16.49 -13.26
C GLU A 154 29.66 -15.91 -14.29
N GLU A 155 29.20 -15.38 -15.41
CA GLU A 155 30.07 -14.81 -16.46
C GLU A 155 30.67 -13.45 -16.06
N GLU A 156 29.94 -12.60 -15.32
CA GLU A 156 30.50 -11.35 -14.76
C GLU A 156 31.65 -11.63 -13.77
N ILE A 157 31.65 -12.81 -13.12
CA ILE A 157 32.74 -13.23 -12.23
C ILE A 157 33.97 -13.72 -13.01
N VAL A 158 33.79 -14.20 -14.24
CA VAL A 158 34.88 -14.79 -15.03
C VAL A 158 35.58 -13.74 -15.88
N GLU A 159 34.89 -12.75 -16.44
CA GLU A 159 35.52 -11.71 -17.28
C GLU A 159 36.51 -10.84 -16.47
N ASP A 160 36.21 -10.55 -15.20
CA ASP A 160 37.15 -9.87 -14.27
C ASP A 160 38.37 -10.73 -13.89
N ALA A 161 38.28 -12.06 -14.02
CA ALA A 161 39.36 -12.97 -13.66
C ALA A 161 40.36 -13.22 -14.79
N VAL A 162 39.95 -13.10 -16.07
CA VAL A 162 40.84 -13.38 -17.22
C VAL A 162 41.70 -12.18 -17.65
N GLU A 163 41.28 -10.95 -17.35
CA GLU A 163 42.09 -9.75 -17.65
C GLU A 163 43.29 -9.59 -16.70
N ALA A 164 43.32 -10.31 -15.57
CA ALA A 164 44.38 -10.22 -14.56
C ALA A 164 45.54 -11.24 -14.72
N VAL A 165 45.49 -12.15 -15.70
CA VAL A 165 46.44 -13.31 -15.77
C VAL A 165 47.56 -13.15 -16.81
N ALA A 166 47.58 -12.06 -17.59
CA ALA A 166 48.66 -11.81 -18.55
C ALA A 166 49.85 -11.05 -17.93
N GLY A 167 50.59 -11.72 -17.03
CA GLY A 167 52.06 -11.55 -16.97
C GLY A 167 52.68 -11.09 -15.65
N LEU A 168 52.93 -12.02 -14.72
CA LEU A 168 54.16 -12.18 -13.91
C LEU A 168 54.04 -13.44 -13.03
N PRO A 169 54.96 -14.42 -13.10
CA PRO A 169 54.84 -15.64 -12.30
C PRO A 169 55.52 -15.45 -10.93
N GLY A 170 54.71 -15.43 -9.87
CA GLY A 170 55.24 -15.62 -8.50
C GLY A 170 54.72 -14.64 -7.45
N ALA A 171 53.41 -14.52 -7.28
CA ALA A 171 52.85 -13.94 -6.06
C ALA A 171 51.62 -14.73 -5.64
N LYS A 172 51.64 -15.18 -4.39
CA LYS A 172 50.53 -15.85 -3.70
C LYS A 172 49.28 -14.98 -3.86
N SER A 173 48.21 -15.56 -4.38
CA SER A 173 46.89 -14.91 -4.52
C SER A 173 46.43 -14.37 -3.16
N THR A 174 46.55 -13.06 -2.97
CA THR A 174 45.81 -12.33 -1.93
C THR A 174 44.34 -12.31 -2.34
N PRO A 175 43.40 -12.73 -1.47
CA PRO A 175 41.98 -12.62 -1.76
C PRO A 175 41.62 -11.16 -2.00
N ALA A 176 40.70 -10.93 -2.95
CA ALA A 176 40.16 -9.62 -3.31
C ALA A 176 39.94 -8.74 -2.07
N HIS A 177 40.39 -7.49 -2.16
CA HIS A 177 40.09 -6.45 -1.18
C HIS A 177 38.57 -6.29 -1.10
N GLY A 178 37.93 -7.07 -0.22
CA GLY A 178 36.71 -6.62 0.42
C GLY A 178 37.06 -5.27 1.01
N VAL A 179 36.36 -4.22 0.57
CA VAL A 179 36.40 -2.94 1.25
C VAL A 179 35.91 -3.25 2.66
N GLU A 180 36.85 -3.47 3.58
CA GLU A 180 36.58 -3.51 5.00
C GLU A 180 36.05 -2.12 5.32
N ILE A 181 34.73 -1.96 5.21
CA ILE A 181 34.04 -0.79 5.71
C ILE A 181 34.38 -0.79 7.19
N GLU A 182 35.30 0.08 7.58
CA GLU A 182 35.69 0.24 8.98
C GLU A 182 34.43 0.57 9.76
N HIS A 183 33.97 -0.43 10.52
CA HIS A 183 32.75 -0.32 11.30
C HIS A 183 33.03 0.63 12.46
N VAL A 184 32.16 1.62 12.63
CA VAL A 184 32.22 2.54 13.77
C VAL A 184 32.00 1.73 15.06
N ALA A 185 32.77 1.99 16.11
CA ALA A 185 32.54 1.33 17.40
C ALA A 185 31.11 1.62 17.89
N PRO A 186 30.40 0.66 18.50
CA PRO A 186 28.98 0.81 18.85
C PRO A 186 28.70 1.99 19.78
N ASN A 187 29.58 2.24 20.75
CA ASN A 187 29.47 3.40 21.65
C ASN A 187 29.61 4.73 20.89
N ARG A 188 30.53 4.77 19.91
CA ARG A 188 30.74 5.95 19.06
C ARG A 188 29.55 6.20 18.14
N ALA A 189 28.93 5.14 17.61
CA ALA A 189 27.71 5.25 16.83
C ALA A 189 26.55 5.83 17.65
N LEU A 190 26.42 5.43 18.92
CA LEU A 190 25.42 5.98 19.83
C LEU A 190 25.64 7.48 20.09
N GLU A 191 26.88 7.90 20.32
CA GLU A 191 27.23 9.32 20.44
C GLU A 191 26.82 10.11 19.20
N LEU A 192 27.20 9.62 18.01
CA LEU A 192 26.89 10.26 16.73
C LEU A 192 25.37 10.36 16.50
N LEU A 193 24.62 9.29 16.77
CA LEU A 193 23.15 9.31 16.68
C LEU A 193 22.53 10.28 17.70
N THR A 194 23.11 10.39 18.89
CA THR A 194 22.60 11.29 19.95
C THR A 194 22.83 12.75 19.58
N THR A 195 24.00 13.08 19.02
CA THR A 195 24.40 14.44 18.66
C THR A 195 23.76 14.91 17.35
N MET A 196 23.73 14.08 16.32
CA MET A 196 23.30 14.48 14.97
C MET A 196 21.80 14.40 14.74
N VAL A 197 21.12 13.46 15.41
CA VAL A 197 19.66 13.33 15.30
C VAL A 197 19.00 14.20 16.36
N PRO A 198 18.19 15.21 15.97
CA PRO A 198 17.53 16.07 16.93
C PRO A 198 16.62 15.26 17.87
N ALA A 199 16.45 15.73 19.11
CA ALA A 199 15.58 15.08 20.08
C ALA A 199 14.12 15.00 19.59
N THR A 200 13.68 16.02 18.85
CA THR A 200 12.36 16.10 18.22
C THR A 200 12.53 16.20 16.70
N ILE A 201 11.97 15.23 15.97
CA ILE A 201 11.94 15.22 14.50
C ILE A 201 10.59 15.78 14.05
N VAL A 202 10.60 16.90 13.34
CA VAL A 202 9.37 17.59 12.90
C VAL A 202 9.04 17.23 11.45
N PHE A 203 7.81 16.78 11.20
CA PHE A 203 7.26 16.59 9.85
C PHE A 203 6.05 17.49 9.64
N GLU A 204 6.12 18.35 8.64
CA GLU A 204 5.02 19.21 8.22
C GLU A 204 4.14 18.45 7.21
N ARG A 205 2.84 18.31 7.51
CA ARG A 205 1.87 17.65 6.63
C ARG A 205 0.56 18.44 6.58
N LEU A 206 -0.08 18.42 5.41
CA LEU A 206 -1.40 19.02 5.21
C LEU A 206 -2.47 18.17 5.91
N LEU A 207 -3.47 18.81 6.50
CA LEU A 207 -4.63 18.15 7.10
C LEU A 207 -5.61 17.66 6.03
N LYS A 208 -6.23 16.48 6.23
CA LYS A 208 -7.33 16.01 5.35
C LYS A 208 -8.57 16.88 5.51
N HIS A 209 -8.87 17.19 6.77
CA HIS A 209 -9.99 18.02 7.17
C HIS A 209 -9.46 19.37 7.63
N ALA A 210 -8.80 20.09 6.71
CA ALA A 210 -8.48 21.48 6.98
C ALA A 210 -9.81 22.20 7.30
N PRO A 211 -9.93 22.88 8.45
CA PRO A 211 -11.06 23.77 8.66
C PRO A 211 -10.99 24.76 7.50
N SER A 212 -12.02 24.82 6.68
CA SER A 212 -12.03 25.66 5.49
C SER A 212 -11.91 27.13 5.90
N THR A 213 -10.69 27.62 6.02
CA THR A 213 -10.35 29.02 6.28
C THR A 213 -10.63 29.91 5.06
N ILE A 214 -11.26 29.37 4.02
CA ILE A 214 -11.78 30.12 2.86
C ILE A 214 -12.85 31.15 3.27
N ALA A 215 -13.38 31.09 4.49
CA ALA A 215 -14.26 32.15 5.03
C ALA A 215 -13.53 33.40 5.57
N ALA A 216 -12.20 33.40 5.71
CA ALA A 216 -11.48 34.49 6.37
C ALA A 216 -10.95 35.61 5.43
N ASN A 217 -11.15 35.51 4.11
CA ASN A 217 -10.67 36.52 3.15
C ASN A 217 -11.75 37.04 2.18
N ASN A 218 -13.02 36.95 2.56
CA ASN A 218 -14.07 37.71 1.90
C ASN A 218 -14.52 38.87 2.81
N PRO A 219 -14.10 40.12 2.57
CA PRO A 219 -14.65 41.29 3.26
C PRO A 219 -16.12 41.58 2.91
N GLN A 220 -16.79 40.74 2.11
CA GLN A 220 -18.19 40.88 1.74
C GLN A 220 -18.95 39.57 1.97
N ALA A 221 -19.05 39.18 3.23
CA ALA A 221 -20.14 38.33 3.71
C ALA A 221 -20.36 38.56 5.21
N GLU A 222 -20.53 39.83 5.59
CA GLU A 222 -21.39 40.18 6.72
C GLU A 222 -22.84 39.84 6.32
N SER A 223 -23.17 38.55 6.26
CA SER A 223 -24.50 38.14 6.67
C SER A 223 -24.47 38.25 8.19
N PRO A 224 -25.24 39.17 8.81
CA PRO A 224 -25.35 39.17 10.25
C PRO A 224 -25.76 37.77 10.64
N ALA A 225 -24.98 37.16 11.54
CA ALA A 225 -25.55 36.19 12.43
C ALA A 225 -26.89 36.77 12.86
N GLU A 226 -27.95 36.00 12.60
CA GLU A 226 -29.04 35.96 13.54
C GLU A 226 -28.37 35.67 14.89
N GLU A 227 -27.89 36.73 15.54
CA GLU A 227 -28.13 36.90 16.95
C GLU A 227 -29.59 36.42 17.09
N GLU A 228 -29.77 35.28 17.75
CA GLU A 228 -30.84 35.22 18.72
C GLU A 228 -30.65 36.46 19.60
N THR A 229 -31.12 37.60 19.08
CA THR A 229 -31.72 38.63 19.87
C THR A 229 -32.75 37.81 20.61
N VAL A 230 -32.37 37.41 21.83
CA VAL A 230 -33.31 37.12 22.88
C VAL A 230 -34.21 38.34 22.80
N LYS A 231 -35.32 38.23 22.07
CA LYS A 231 -36.32 39.28 21.99
C LYS A 231 -36.67 39.42 23.45
N VAL A 232 -36.14 40.46 24.08
CA VAL A 232 -36.38 40.75 25.48
C VAL A 232 -37.85 41.14 25.46
N LEU A 233 -38.69 40.12 25.57
CA LEU A 233 -40.13 40.25 25.55
C LEU A 233 -40.45 41.32 26.56
N SER A 234 -41.20 42.32 26.11
CA SER A 234 -41.61 43.41 26.98
C SER A 234 -42.24 42.82 28.26
N PRO A 235 -42.14 43.50 29.41
CA PRO A 235 -42.72 42.99 30.67
C PRO A 235 -44.19 42.57 30.57
N LEU A 236 -44.95 43.14 29.62
CA LEU A 236 -46.33 42.76 29.30
C LEU A 236 -46.45 41.45 28.50
N GLU A 237 -45.55 41.21 27.54
CA GLU A 237 -45.50 39.96 26.78
C GLU A 237 -45.06 38.78 27.66
N ARG A 238 -44.14 39.00 28.61
CA ARG A 238 -43.83 38.00 29.64
C ARG A 238 -45.05 37.64 30.50
N ARG A 239 -45.89 38.62 30.84
CA ARG A 239 -47.13 38.37 31.60
C ARG A 239 -48.18 37.64 30.77
N ARG A 240 -48.30 37.94 29.48
CA ARG A 240 -49.20 37.23 28.55
C ARG A 240 -48.76 35.78 28.32
N ALA A 241 -47.48 35.55 28.10
CA ALA A 241 -46.92 34.20 27.97
C ALA A 241 -47.18 33.36 29.23
N LYS A 242 -46.98 33.96 30.41
CA LYS A 242 -47.25 33.31 31.70
C LYS A 242 -48.73 33.01 31.99
N MET A 243 -49.67 33.69 31.31
CA MET A 243 -51.11 33.39 31.41
C MET A 243 -51.61 32.39 30.35
N LEU A 244 -50.81 32.13 29.31
CA LEU A 244 -51.11 31.19 28.25
C LEU A 244 -50.36 29.86 28.40
N GLU A 245 -49.46 29.76 29.37
CA GLU A 245 -48.88 28.48 29.76
C GLU A 245 -50.02 27.58 30.26
N PRO A 246 -50.37 26.51 29.51
CA PRO A 246 -51.32 25.53 30.01
C PRO A 246 -50.73 24.97 31.31
N GLU A 247 -51.54 24.85 32.37
CA GLU A 247 -51.13 24.15 33.58
C GLU A 247 -50.67 22.75 33.17
N GLN A 248 -49.34 22.58 33.13
CA GLN A 248 -48.77 21.27 32.82
C GLN A 248 -49.17 20.37 34.00
N PRO A 249 -49.69 19.16 33.73
CA PRO A 249 -50.00 18.21 34.78
C PRO A 249 -48.75 18.05 35.65
N GLU A 250 -48.92 18.14 36.98
CA GLU A 250 -47.84 17.97 37.95
C GLU A 250 -47.13 16.65 37.66
N LYS A 251 -45.97 16.74 36.99
CA LYS A 251 -45.16 15.57 36.65
C LYS A 251 -44.79 14.88 37.95
N THR A 252 -44.96 13.57 37.96
CA THR A 252 -44.60 12.76 39.12
C THR A 252 -43.09 12.90 39.39
N PRO A 253 -42.63 12.82 40.65
CA PRO A 253 -41.20 12.95 40.97
C PRO A 253 -40.34 11.92 40.24
N GLU A 254 -40.92 10.77 39.88
CA GLU A 254 -40.27 9.71 39.10
C GLU A 254 -40.00 10.13 37.64
N GLU A 255 -40.91 10.90 37.02
CA GLU A 255 -40.72 11.43 35.66
C GLU A 255 -39.62 12.51 35.61
N LEU A 256 -39.52 13.35 36.64
CA LEU A 256 -38.45 14.37 36.71
C LEU A 256 -37.05 13.75 36.84
N GLU A 257 -36.93 12.63 37.55
CA GLU A 257 -35.65 11.90 37.63
C GLU A 257 -35.30 11.22 36.30
N ALA A 258 -36.29 10.70 35.56
CA ALA A 258 -36.08 10.13 34.24
C ALA A 258 -35.62 11.20 33.23
N GLU A 259 -36.22 12.40 33.25
CA GLU A 259 -35.82 13.51 32.38
C GLU A 259 -34.36 13.97 32.64
N ARG A 260 -33.93 14.03 33.91
CA ARG A 260 -32.55 14.38 34.27
C ARG A 260 -31.55 13.35 33.77
N LYS A 261 -31.85 12.05 33.94
CA LYS A 261 -31.00 10.97 33.46
C LYS A 261 -30.90 10.96 31.93
N ALA A 262 -32.01 11.20 31.23
CA ALA A 262 -32.02 11.27 29.77
C ALA A 262 -31.16 12.43 29.24
N HIS A 263 -31.25 13.61 29.89
CA HIS A 263 -30.44 14.77 29.54
C HIS A 263 -28.95 14.58 29.82
N GLU A 264 -28.59 13.94 30.95
CA GLU A 264 -27.20 13.61 31.25
C GLU A 264 -26.60 12.63 30.23
N GLU A 265 -27.37 11.61 29.83
CA GLU A 265 -26.95 10.67 28.80
C GLU A 265 -26.79 11.33 27.41
N GLU A 266 -27.64 12.30 27.08
CA GLU A 266 -27.54 13.08 25.84
C GLU A 266 -26.26 13.93 25.80
N LEU A 267 -25.94 14.64 26.89
CA LEU A 267 -24.69 15.38 27.02
C LEU A 267 -23.44 14.48 26.92
N GLU A 268 -23.49 13.26 27.44
CA GLU A 268 -22.40 12.30 27.29
C GLU A 268 -22.22 11.84 25.84
N ARG A 269 -23.31 11.67 25.09
CA ARG A 269 -23.25 11.33 23.66
C ARG A 269 -22.66 12.48 22.84
N GLU A 270 -23.04 13.71 23.14
CA GLU A 270 -22.49 14.91 22.51
C GLU A 270 -20.97 15.01 22.76
N ARG A 271 -20.52 14.89 24.01
CA ARG A 271 -19.08 14.90 24.34
C ARG A 271 -18.29 13.83 23.60
N LYS A 272 -18.84 12.59 23.52
CA LYS A 272 -18.21 11.51 22.76
C LYS A 272 -18.11 11.83 21.27
N SER A 273 -19.16 12.42 20.69
CA SER A 273 -19.14 12.82 19.27
C SER A 273 -18.15 13.95 19.00
N GLU A 274 -18.05 14.93 19.89
CA GLU A 274 -17.08 16.03 19.80
C GLU A 274 -15.64 15.52 19.90
N GLU A 275 -15.38 14.56 20.79
CA GLU A 275 -14.07 13.91 20.91
C GLU A 275 -13.71 13.12 19.64
N GLU A 276 -14.65 12.34 19.08
CA GLU A 276 -14.45 11.62 17.82
C GLU A 276 -14.23 12.55 16.62
N GLU A 277 -14.95 13.68 16.55
CA GLU A 277 -14.76 14.69 15.52
C GLU A 277 -13.42 15.40 15.67
N ALA A 278 -13.01 15.73 16.90
CA ALA A 278 -11.70 16.30 17.18
C ALA A 278 -10.56 15.33 16.82
N GLU A 279 -10.77 14.01 16.90
CA GLU A 279 -9.81 13.03 16.40
C GLU A 279 -9.73 12.98 14.87
N LYS A 280 -10.88 13.06 14.18
CA LYS A 280 -10.93 13.09 12.70
C LYS A 280 -10.25 14.33 12.14
N LEU A 281 -10.40 15.48 12.78
CA LEU A 281 -9.75 16.73 12.38
C LEU A 281 -8.21 16.68 12.45
N LYS A 282 -7.65 15.75 13.24
CA LYS A 282 -6.20 15.54 13.35
C LYS A 282 -5.65 14.63 12.25
N GLU A 283 -6.46 14.10 11.34
CA GLU A 283 -5.96 13.25 10.26
C GLU A 283 -5.18 14.03 9.20
N ILE A 284 -3.98 13.54 8.88
CA ILE A 284 -3.10 14.14 7.87
C ILE A 284 -3.29 13.53 6.49
N TYR A 285 -3.04 14.31 5.45
CA TYR A 285 -2.97 13.83 4.08
C TYR A 285 -1.70 13.02 3.89
N GLY A 286 -1.86 11.72 3.71
CA GLY A 286 -0.77 10.74 3.63
C GLY A 286 -0.48 10.09 4.98
N SER A 287 0.73 9.52 5.10
CA SER A 287 1.20 8.90 6.33
C SER A 287 2.68 9.17 6.49
N VAL A 288 3.13 9.40 7.72
CA VAL A 288 4.56 9.38 8.05
C VAL A 288 4.93 7.93 8.36
N THR A 289 5.76 7.34 7.51
CA THR A 289 6.18 5.94 7.64
C THR A 289 7.53 5.85 8.34
N ALA A 290 7.85 4.68 8.92
CA ALA A 290 9.19 4.40 9.45
C ALA A 290 10.30 4.66 8.40
N ARG A 291 10.00 4.46 7.11
CA ARG A 291 10.92 4.75 6.00
C ARG A 291 11.22 6.23 5.86
N ASP A 292 10.22 7.10 6.03
CA ASP A 292 10.42 8.55 5.96
C ASP A 292 11.31 9.04 7.12
N ILE A 293 11.13 8.45 8.30
CA ILE A 293 11.95 8.72 9.48
C ILE A 293 13.39 8.23 9.26
N ALA A 294 13.57 7.02 8.73
CA ALA A 294 14.90 6.49 8.41
C ALA A 294 15.62 7.38 7.38
N ALA A 295 14.91 7.81 6.32
CA ALA A 295 15.47 8.71 5.32
C ALA A 295 15.89 10.07 5.91
N PHE A 296 15.07 10.65 6.78
CA PHE A 296 15.40 11.89 7.48
C PHE A 296 16.65 11.73 8.36
N ILE A 297 16.75 10.62 9.10
CA ILE A 297 17.92 10.34 9.93
C ILE A 297 19.17 10.18 9.07
N GLN A 298 19.09 9.39 7.99
CA GLN A 298 20.19 9.20 7.05
C GLN A 298 20.66 10.53 6.45
N GLU A 299 19.74 11.41 6.06
CA GLU A 299 20.08 12.74 5.53
C GLU A 299 20.90 13.57 6.53
N LYS A 300 20.58 13.49 7.84
CA LYS A 300 21.37 14.16 8.88
C LYS A 300 22.73 13.51 9.10
N LEU A 301 22.82 12.19 9.02
CA LEU A 301 24.09 11.46 9.18
C LEU A 301 25.04 11.65 7.99
N LEU A 302 24.51 11.94 6.78
CA LEU A 302 25.33 12.21 5.59
C LEU A 302 26.21 13.47 5.73
N LEU A 303 25.92 14.36 6.69
CA LEU A 303 26.73 15.55 6.95
C LEU A 303 28.10 15.22 7.54
N ASP A 304 28.22 14.12 8.27
CA ASP A 304 29.48 13.69 8.90
C ASP A 304 30.06 12.43 8.24
N PRO A 305 31.37 12.40 7.94
CA PRO A 305 32.00 11.25 7.29
C PRO A 305 32.03 10.00 8.18
N GLU A 306 32.07 10.16 9.50
CA GLU A 306 31.95 9.03 10.43
C GLU A 306 30.51 8.52 10.52
N ALA A 307 29.54 9.42 10.60
CA ALA A 307 28.13 9.09 10.82
C ALA A 307 27.48 8.49 9.57
N SER A 308 27.92 8.89 8.38
CA SER A 308 27.47 8.32 7.10
C SER A 308 27.72 6.81 6.97
N ARG A 309 28.62 6.23 7.77
CA ARG A 309 28.88 4.79 7.83
C ARG A 309 27.78 4.01 8.57
N ILE A 310 26.92 4.71 9.32
CA ILE A 310 25.81 4.12 10.07
C ILE A 310 24.60 4.03 9.14
N HIS A 311 24.17 2.81 8.82
CA HIS A 311 23.00 2.57 7.98
C HIS A 311 21.77 2.28 8.85
N VAL A 312 20.81 3.19 8.88
CA VAL A 312 19.55 3.03 9.64
C VAL A 312 18.46 2.49 8.72
N GLN A 313 17.89 1.32 9.04
CA GLN A 313 16.80 0.74 8.25
C GLN A 313 15.42 1.03 8.83
N ALA A 314 14.37 0.93 8.01
CA ALA A 314 12.99 1.13 8.47
C ALA A 314 12.56 0.06 9.50
N GLU A 315 13.11 -1.17 9.40
CA GLU A 315 12.82 -2.28 10.32
C GLU A 315 13.37 -2.05 11.74
N GLU A 316 14.35 -1.16 11.86
CA GLU A 316 15.01 -0.82 13.12
C GLU A 316 14.23 0.24 13.92
N ILE A 317 13.22 0.88 13.32
CA ILE A 317 12.44 1.95 13.92
C ILE A 317 11.09 1.39 14.38
N LYS A 318 10.77 1.57 15.66
CA LYS A 318 9.49 1.14 16.24
C LYS A 318 8.77 2.30 16.90
N PHE A 319 7.48 2.44 16.63
CA PHE A 319 6.62 3.40 17.32
C PHE A 319 6.21 2.86 18.69
N LEU A 320 6.51 3.61 19.76
CA LEU A 320 6.06 3.29 21.10
C LEU A 320 4.61 3.78 21.29
N GLY A 321 3.79 2.98 21.99
CA GLY A 321 2.38 3.31 22.27
C GLY A 321 1.38 3.05 21.13
N HIS A 322 1.83 2.58 19.96
CA HIS A 322 0.95 2.14 18.88
C HIS A 322 0.80 0.62 18.89
N ALA A 323 -0.30 0.12 18.29
CA ALA A 323 -0.52 -1.32 18.14
C ALA A 323 0.66 -1.97 17.39
N ALA A 324 1.09 -3.14 17.86
CA ALA A 324 2.23 -3.84 17.26
C ALA A 324 2.00 -4.11 15.76
N GLY A 325 2.93 -3.65 14.92
CA GLY A 325 2.87 -3.81 13.46
C GLY A 325 2.31 -2.61 12.70
N VAL A 326 2.03 -1.48 13.37
CA VAL A 326 1.67 -0.23 12.70
C VAL A 326 2.92 0.64 12.51
N ASP A 327 3.51 0.57 11.32
CA ASP A 327 4.73 1.32 10.95
C ASP A 327 4.43 2.69 10.31
N LYS A 328 3.18 3.16 10.42
CA LYS A 328 2.69 4.38 9.79
C LYS A 328 1.85 5.21 10.76
N VAL A 329 2.04 6.53 10.70
CA VAL A 329 1.29 7.50 11.50
C VAL A 329 0.46 8.39 10.57
N GLU A 330 -0.85 8.46 10.83
CA GLU A 330 -1.83 9.21 10.04
C GLU A 330 -2.46 10.39 10.82
N LYS A 331 -2.05 10.60 12.08
CA LYS A 331 -2.59 11.66 12.95
C LYS A 331 -1.51 12.69 13.27
N ILE A 332 -1.90 13.95 13.41
CA ILE A 332 -1.07 15.02 14.00
C ILE A 332 -0.85 14.71 15.48
N GLY A 333 0.37 14.94 15.97
CA GLY A 333 0.70 14.71 17.36
C GLY A 333 2.19 14.48 17.60
N LYS A 334 2.50 14.15 18.85
CA LYS A 334 3.83 13.76 19.30
C LYS A 334 3.86 12.26 19.53
N PHE A 335 4.80 11.59 18.88
CA PHE A 335 4.93 10.14 18.86
C PHE A 335 6.33 9.77 19.33
N GLU A 336 6.43 8.88 20.30
CA GLU A 336 7.73 8.37 20.73
C GLU A 336 8.16 7.21 19.82
N ILE A 337 9.41 7.23 19.36
CA ILE A 337 10.02 6.18 18.56
C ILE A 337 11.23 5.60 19.27
N GLU A 338 11.45 4.30 19.08
CA GLU A 338 12.63 3.56 19.50
C GLU A 338 13.43 3.17 18.24
N ILE A 339 14.69 3.58 18.18
CA ILE A 339 15.61 3.32 17.07
C ILE A 339 16.61 2.26 17.52
N ARG A 340 16.67 1.13 16.82
CA ARG A 340 17.54 -0.02 17.11
C ARG A 340 18.54 -0.25 15.98
N THR A 341 19.59 0.56 15.91
CA THR A 341 20.60 0.43 14.85
C THR A 341 21.56 -0.74 15.10
N HIS A 342 21.92 -1.43 14.02
CA HIS A 342 23.01 -2.40 14.03
C HIS A 342 24.26 -1.81 13.37
N VAL A 343 25.42 -1.91 14.04
CA VAL A 343 26.71 -1.53 13.44
C VAL A 343 27.57 -2.79 13.35
N GLY A 344 27.59 -3.37 12.16
CA GLY A 344 28.25 -4.67 11.93
C GLY A 344 27.52 -5.80 12.63
N LYS A 345 28.21 -6.49 13.54
CA LYS A 345 27.64 -7.62 14.33
C LYS A 345 27.10 -7.19 15.69
N ASP A 346 27.47 -6.00 16.15
CA ASP A 346 27.16 -5.53 17.48
C ASP A 346 25.82 -4.78 17.49
N ARG A 347 25.05 -5.01 18.56
CA ARG A 347 23.77 -4.31 18.79
C ARG A 347 24.04 -3.06 19.60
N VAL A 348 23.67 -1.90 19.05
CA VAL A 348 23.71 -0.62 19.78
C VAL A 348 22.53 -0.56 20.74
N GLU A 349 22.68 0.16 21.84
CA GLU A 349 21.58 0.40 22.78
C GLU A 349 20.43 1.16 22.08
N PRO A 350 19.16 0.82 22.39
CA PRO A 350 18.01 1.44 21.74
C PRO A 350 17.89 2.92 22.11
N LEU A 351 17.82 3.78 21.10
CA LEU A 351 17.70 5.23 21.28
C LEU A 351 16.24 5.66 21.18
N ARG A 352 15.75 6.41 22.18
CA ARG A 352 14.40 6.97 22.18
C ARG A 352 14.41 8.40 21.68
N LYS A 353 13.54 8.72 20.73
CA LYS A 353 13.35 10.06 20.15
C LYS A 353 11.88 10.37 19.99
N THR A 354 11.54 11.65 19.85
CA THR A 354 10.16 12.08 19.63
C THR A 354 9.99 12.55 18.21
N VAL A 355 8.92 12.12 17.55
CA VAL A 355 8.48 12.59 16.24
C VAL A 355 7.27 13.46 16.43
N GLU A 356 7.35 14.70 15.97
CA GLU A 356 6.25 15.66 15.98
C GLU A 356 5.73 15.84 14.56
N ILE A 357 4.46 15.52 14.35
CA ILE A 357 3.79 15.77 13.07
C ILE A 357 3.02 17.07 13.25
N ALA A 358 3.44 18.12 12.56
CA ALA A 358 2.84 19.45 12.59
C ALA A 358 1.97 19.66 11.35
N ALA A 359 0.92 20.48 11.50
CA ALA A 359 0.16 20.98 10.36
C ALA A 359 1.03 21.96 9.56
N ALA A 360 1.15 21.72 8.25
CA ALA A 360 1.86 22.59 7.32
C ALA A 360 1.11 23.88 7.01
#